data_AF-A0A1V2MDI3-F1
#
_entry.id   AF-A0A1V2MDI3-F1
#
_cell.length_a   1.000
_cell.length_b   1.000
_cell.length_c   1.000
_cell.angle_alpha   90.00
_cell.angle_beta   90.00
_cell.angle_gamma   90.00
#
_symmetry.space_group_name_H-M   'P 1'
#
loop_
_entity.id
_entity.type
_entity.pdbx_description
1 polymer ?
#
loop_
_entity_poly.entity_id
_entity_poly.type
_entity_poly.pdbx_seq_one_letter_code
_entity_poly.pdbx_strand_id
1 'polypeptide(L)'
;MIKEKEEISTYPMVKEKLKLLIETINDDLEELQSLADQDARIGHKSTDSSFFGYKTHISMTEERIITAATITTGENPDGKELGKLLEKSKKAGIEVEEIIGDTAYSEKGNIELAKEKNIKLISKLNPVITQGI
;
A
#
# COMPACT_ATOMS: atom_id res chain seq x y z
N MET A 1 23.23 18.71 -15.50
CA MET A 1 22.19 19.45 -16.29
C MET A 1 21.51 20.48 -15.40
N ILE A 2 20.85 21.54 -15.91
CA ILE A 2 20.43 22.80 -15.24
C ILE A 2 19.98 22.71 -13.75
N LYS A 3 19.44 21.58 -13.28
CA LYS A 3 19.23 21.25 -11.84
C LYS A 3 20.48 21.42 -10.95
N GLU A 4 21.67 21.11 -11.46
CA GLU A 4 22.93 21.13 -10.68
C GLU A 4 23.59 22.52 -10.61
N LYS A 5 23.04 23.52 -11.33
CA LYS A 5 23.52 24.90 -11.30
C LYS A 5 22.55 25.75 -10.47
N GLU A 6 22.76 25.77 -9.16
CA GLU A 6 21.92 26.47 -8.15
C GLU A 6 21.68 27.96 -8.46
N GLU A 7 22.65 28.62 -9.10
CA GLU A 7 22.55 30.03 -9.49
C GLU A 7 21.47 30.31 -10.56
N ILE A 8 21.14 29.31 -11.40
CA ILE A 8 20.21 29.49 -12.53
C ILE A 8 18.84 28.88 -12.18
N SER A 9 18.81 27.82 -11.38
CA SER A 9 17.58 27.11 -10.99
C SER A 9 16.71 27.86 -9.97
N THR A 10 17.26 28.88 -9.30
CA THR A 10 16.58 29.71 -8.31
C THR A 10 15.78 30.86 -8.92
N TYR A 11 16.06 31.26 -10.17
CA TYR A 11 15.29 32.28 -10.86
C TYR A 11 13.83 31.83 -11.03
N PRO A 12 12.83 32.65 -10.66
CA PRO A 12 11.42 32.24 -10.65
C PRO A 12 10.94 31.65 -11.98
N MET A 13 11.28 32.30 -13.09
CA MET A 13 10.90 31.87 -14.44
C MET A 13 11.57 30.56 -14.87
N VAL A 14 12.79 30.30 -14.40
CA VAL A 14 13.51 29.06 -14.70
C VAL A 14 12.99 27.92 -13.83
N LYS A 15 12.74 28.20 -12.54
CA LYS A 15 12.18 27.24 -11.58
C LYS A 15 10.81 26.74 -12.01
N GLU A 16 9.93 27.64 -12.44
CA GLU A 16 8.58 27.30 -12.90
C GLU A 16 8.62 26.45 -14.17
N LYS A 17 9.41 26.85 -15.17
CA LYS A 17 9.62 26.05 -16.39
C LYS A 17 10.26 24.69 -16.10
N LEU A 18 11.19 24.63 -15.14
CA LEU A 18 11.81 23.38 -14.72
C LEU A 18 10.80 22.47 -14.01
N LYS A 19 9.92 23.02 -13.17
CA LYS A 19 8.85 22.25 -12.50
C LYS A 19 7.87 21.69 -13.53
N LEU A 20 7.42 22.52 -14.47
CA LEU A 20 6.56 22.08 -15.57
C LEU A 20 7.21 20.96 -16.38
N LEU A 21 8.49 21.09 -16.73
CA LEU A 21 9.22 20.04 -17.44
C LEU A 21 9.30 18.73 -16.64
N ILE A 22 9.53 18.82 -15.32
CA ILE A 22 9.55 17.64 -14.44
C ILE A 22 8.17 16.98 -14.39
N GLU A 23 7.10 17.78 -14.26
CA GLU A 23 5.73 17.29 -14.27
C GLU A 23 5.39 16.59 -15.59
N THR A 24 5.67 17.22 -16.75
CA THR A 24 5.44 16.61 -18.07
C THR A 24 6.22 15.30 -18.26
N ILE A 25 7.49 15.26 -17.85
CA ILE A 25 8.29 14.02 -17.95
C ILE A 25 7.70 12.92 -17.05
N ASN A 26 7.22 13.26 -15.86
CA ASN A 26 6.60 12.29 -14.97
C ASN A 26 5.27 11.78 -15.53
N ASP A 27 4.43 12.66 -16.07
CA ASP A 27 3.15 12.30 -16.70
C ASP A 27 3.38 11.35 -17.89
N ASP A 28 4.31 11.68 -18.78
CA ASP A 28 4.68 10.84 -19.93
C ASP A 28 5.22 9.47 -19.50
N LEU A 29 6.02 9.43 -18.42
CA LEU A 29 6.56 8.19 -17.86
C LEU A 29 5.47 7.32 -17.23
N GLU A 30 4.51 7.91 -16.51
CA GLU A 30 3.36 7.20 -15.95
C GLU A 30 2.50 6.60 -17.07
N GLU A 31 2.27 7.35 -18.15
CA GLU A 31 1.51 6.87 -19.31
C GLU A 31 2.22 5.70 -20.02
N LEU A 32 3.53 5.83 -20.27
CA LEU A 32 4.37 4.76 -20.83
C LEU A 32 4.37 3.49 -19.95
N GLN A 33 4.43 3.66 -18.63
CA GLN A 33 4.38 2.55 -17.68
C GLN A 33 3.02 1.85 -17.69
N SER A 34 1.93 2.61 -17.75
CA SER A 34 0.57 2.06 -17.81
C SER A 34 0.28 1.30 -19.11
N LEU A 35 1.02 1.56 -20.19
CA LEU A 35 0.93 0.80 -21.44
C LEU A 35 1.63 -0.57 -21.36
N ALA A 36 2.68 -0.68 -20.54
CA ALA A 36 3.45 -1.91 -20.39
C ALA A 36 2.76 -2.92 -19.46
N ASP A 37 2.16 -2.45 -18.36
CA ASP A 37 1.39 -3.26 -17.42
C ASP A 37 0.27 -2.40 -16.83
N GLN A 38 -0.99 -2.74 -17.15
CA GLN A 38 -2.15 -1.96 -16.76
C GLN A 38 -2.47 -2.04 -15.26
N ASP A 39 -2.03 -3.10 -14.59
CA ASP A 39 -2.31 -3.37 -13.18
C ASP A 39 -1.13 -2.96 -12.27
N ALA A 40 0.07 -2.79 -12.81
CA ALA A 40 1.19 -2.23 -12.06
C ALA A 40 0.98 -0.73 -11.83
N ARG A 41 1.00 -0.32 -10.55
CA ARG A 41 0.80 1.08 -10.14
C ARG A 41 1.89 1.53 -9.19
N ILE A 42 2.06 2.85 -9.10
CA ILE A 42 2.99 3.45 -8.15
C ILE A 42 2.40 3.30 -6.74
N GLY A 43 3.08 2.52 -5.90
CA GLY A 43 2.82 2.44 -4.47
C GLY A 43 3.85 3.22 -3.67
N HIS A 44 3.49 3.63 -2.45
CA HIS A 44 4.41 4.30 -1.53
C HIS A 44 4.90 3.31 -0.45
N LYS A 45 6.22 3.13 -0.35
CA LYS A 45 6.86 2.37 0.75
C LYS A 45 7.12 3.27 1.96
N SER A 46 7.42 4.55 1.71
CA SER A 46 7.60 5.58 2.73
C SER A 46 7.26 6.96 2.12
N THR A 47 7.26 8.01 2.95
CA THR A 47 7.10 9.40 2.50
C THR A 47 8.06 9.77 1.37
N ASP A 48 9.27 9.20 1.39
CA ASP A 48 10.36 9.54 0.47
C ASP A 48 10.62 8.47 -0.61
N SER A 49 9.91 7.33 -0.60
CA SER A 49 10.15 6.27 -1.57
C SER A 49 8.86 5.67 -2.14
N SER A 50 8.75 5.75 -3.46
CA SER A 50 7.72 5.09 -4.25
C SER A 50 8.30 3.89 -5.01
N PHE A 51 7.45 2.92 -5.33
CA PHE A 51 7.79 1.76 -6.15
C PHE A 51 6.73 1.59 -7.22
N PHE A 52 7.14 1.24 -8.44
CA PHE A 52 6.21 0.84 -9.49
C PHE A 52 6.06 -0.68 -9.46
N GLY A 53 4.84 -1.17 -9.23
CA GLY A 53 4.57 -2.62 -9.26
C GLY A 53 3.37 -3.02 -8.44
N TYR A 54 3.48 -4.21 -7.83
CA TYR A 54 2.41 -4.88 -7.12
C TYR A 54 2.70 -4.95 -5.62
N LYS A 55 1.62 -4.99 -4.84
CA LYS A 55 1.66 -5.22 -3.42
C LYS A 55 1.19 -6.64 -3.15
N THR A 56 1.97 -7.39 -2.39
CA THR A 56 1.62 -8.76 -1.99
C THR A 56 1.26 -8.77 -0.50
N HIS A 57 0.07 -9.25 -0.20
CA HIS A 57 -0.40 -9.49 1.17
C HIS A 57 -0.32 -10.98 1.45
N ILE A 58 0.35 -11.36 2.54
CA ILE A 58 0.62 -12.75 2.89
C ILE A 58 0.08 -13.00 4.30
N SER A 59 -0.61 -14.13 4.47
CA SER A 59 -0.93 -14.68 5.78
C SER A 59 -0.14 -15.96 6.00
N MET A 60 0.42 -16.07 7.20
CA MET A 60 1.27 -17.19 7.60
C MET A 60 0.91 -17.66 9.01
N THR A 61 1.18 -18.93 9.31
CA THR A 61 1.13 -19.46 10.67
C THR A 61 2.36 -19.04 11.47
N GLU A 62 2.39 -19.33 12.77
CA GLU A 62 3.56 -19.09 13.62
C GLU A 62 4.79 -19.87 13.16
N GLU A 63 4.60 -21.05 12.57
CA GLU A 63 5.63 -21.88 11.95
C GLU A 63 6.08 -21.37 10.57
N ARG A 64 5.60 -20.18 10.16
CA ARG A 64 5.88 -19.53 8.87
C ARG A 64 5.35 -20.30 7.66
N ILE A 65 4.31 -21.11 7.84
CA ILE A 65 3.61 -21.74 6.72
C ILE A 65 2.70 -20.70 6.08
N ILE A 66 2.86 -20.45 4.79
CA ILE A 66 2.00 -19.53 4.05
C ILE A 66 0.63 -20.19 3.84
N THR A 67 -0.43 -19.57 4.37
CA THR A 67 -1.80 -20.08 4.30
C THR A 67 -2.65 -19.34 3.27
N ALA A 68 -2.31 -18.08 3.01
CA ALA A 68 -2.96 -17.27 1.99
C ALA A 68 -2.01 -16.22 1.42
N ALA A 69 -2.22 -15.89 0.14
CA ALA A 69 -1.59 -14.74 -0.49
C ALA A 69 -2.58 -14.04 -1.44
N THR A 70 -2.55 -12.72 -1.47
CA THR A 70 -3.29 -11.89 -2.42
C THR A 70 -2.38 -10.80 -2.98
N ILE A 71 -2.53 -10.51 -4.27
CA ILE A 71 -1.76 -9.48 -4.97
C ILE A 71 -2.73 -8.35 -5.32
N THR A 72 -2.34 -7.12 -5.02
CA THR A 72 -3.07 -5.89 -5.37
C THR A 72 -2.15 -4.92 -6.11
N THR A 73 -2.74 -3.93 -6.79
CA THR A 73 -1.96 -2.84 -7.40
C THR A 73 -1.29 -2.01 -6.31
N GLY A 74 -0.16 -1.37 -6.60
CA GLY A 74 0.66 -0.65 -5.60
C GLY A 74 -0.07 0.45 -4.81
N GLU A 75 -1.13 1.03 -5.37
CA GLU A 75 -1.94 2.10 -4.75
C GLU A 75 -2.96 1.60 -3.72
N ASN A 76 -3.29 0.31 -3.73
CA ASN A 76 -4.40 -0.20 -2.93
C ASN A 76 -4.10 -0.21 -1.42
N PRO A 77 -5.08 0.19 -0.57
CA PRO A 77 -4.91 0.19 0.87
C PRO A 77 -4.87 -1.23 1.45
N ASP A 78 -4.01 -1.46 2.45
CA ASP A 78 -3.81 -2.79 3.05
C ASP A 78 -5.02 -3.33 3.81
N GLY A 79 -5.73 -2.45 4.52
CA GLY A 79 -6.73 -2.86 5.50
C GLY A 79 -7.83 -3.73 4.91
N LYS A 80 -8.25 -3.47 3.66
CA LYS A 80 -9.35 -4.19 3.00
C LYS A 80 -9.03 -5.64 2.64
N GLU A 81 -7.77 -6.03 2.59
CA GLU A 81 -7.37 -7.36 2.14
C GLU A 81 -7.45 -8.44 3.24
N LEU A 82 -7.61 -8.05 4.51
CA LEU A 82 -7.68 -8.99 5.64
C LEU A 82 -8.78 -10.04 5.46
N GLY A 83 -9.97 -9.62 5.04
CA GLY A 83 -11.12 -10.52 4.85
C GLY A 83 -10.84 -11.60 3.80
N LYS A 84 -10.24 -11.20 2.66
CA LYS A 84 -9.88 -12.14 1.58
C LYS A 84 -8.81 -13.13 2.02
N LEU A 85 -7.83 -12.67 2.79
CA LEU A 85 -6.79 -13.53 3.35
C LEU A 85 -7.38 -14.55 4.32
N LEU A 86 -8.25 -14.11 5.23
CA LEU A 86 -8.92 -14.97 6.18
C LEU A 86 -9.76 -16.05 5.50
N GLU A 87 -10.53 -15.69 4.47
CA GLU A 87 -11.31 -16.67 3.71
C GLU A 87 -10.42 -17.69 2.99
N LYS A 88 -9.30 -17.25 2.42
CA LYS A 88 -8.33 -18.14 1.77
C LYS A 88 -7.67 -19.09 2.78
N SER A 89 -7.26 -18.60 3.95
CA SER A 89 -6.68 -19.45 5.00
C SER A 89 -7.69 -20.48 5.51
N LYS A 90 -8.96 -20.09 5.69
CA LYS A 90 -10.03 -21.05 6.05
C LYS A 90 -10.27 -22.10 4.97
N LYS A 91 -10.26 -21.70 3.69
CA LYS A 91 -10.35 -22.64 2.55
C LYS A 91 -9.17 -23.59 2.47
N ALA A 92 -7.99 -23.17 2.93
CA ALA A 92 -6.80 -24.02 3.04
C ALA A 92 -6.88 -25.02 4.20
N GLY A 93 -7.96 -25.02 4.99
CA GLY A 93 -8.16 -25.93 6.12
C GLY A 93 -7.53 -25.46 7.43
N ILE A 94 -7.15 -24.18 7.51
CA ILE A 94 -6.58 -23.59 8.73
C ILE A 94 -7.70 -22.98 9.57
N GLU A 95 -7.81 -23.41 10.82
CA GLU A 95 -8.65 -22.76 11.82
C GLU A 95 -7.92 -21.51 12.35
N VAL A 96 -8.59 -20.36 12.29
CA VAL A 96 -7.99 -19.06 12.64
C VAL A 96 -8.65 -18.56 13.91
N GLU A 97 -7.91 -18.60 15.02
CA GLU A 97 -8.33 -18.09 16.32
C GLU A 97 -7.80 -16.66 16.57
N GLU A 98 -6.55 -16.41 16.16
CA GLU A 98 -5.85 -15.14 16.29
C GLU A 98 -5.28 -14.66 14.96
N ILE A 99 -5.33 -13.34 14.77
CA ILE A 99 -4.68 -12.65 13.65
C ILE A 99 -3.78 -11.56 14.22
N ILE A 100 -2.49 -11.64 13.93
CA ILE A 100 -1.51 -10.62 14.27
C ILE A 100 -1.20 -9.83 12.99
N GLY A 101 -1.52 -8.53 13.01
CA GLY A 101 -1.38 -7.66 11.84
C GLY A 101 -0.73 -6.32 12.19
N ASP A 102 -0.20 -5.66 11.16
CA ASP A 102 0.27 -4.28 11.29
C ASP A 102 -0.92 -3.30 11.46
N THR A 103 -0.59 -2.08 11.83
CA THR A 103 -1.49 -0.94 12.08
C THR A 103 -2.51 -0.71 10.96
N ALA A 104 -2.13 -0.95 9.70
CA ALA A 104 -3.04 -0.78 8.56
C ALA A 104 -4.21 -1.79 8.57
N TYR A 105 -4.08 -2.91 9.28
CA TYR A 105 -5.16 -3.89 9.42
C TYR A 105 -6.11 -3.60 10.59
N SER A 106 -5.86 -2.56 11.38
CA SER A 106 -6.74 -2.15 12.49
C SER A 106 -7.97 -1.35 12.05
N GLU A 107 -8.33 -1.40 10.76
CA GLU A 107 -9.48 -0.69 10.22
C GLU A 107 -10.79 -1.14 10.89
N LYS A 108 -11.75 -0.22 11.02
CA LYS A 108 -13.04 -0.49 11.67
C LYS A 108 -13.73 -1.74 11.10
N GLY A 109 -13.74 -1.89 9.78
CA GLY A 109 -14.34 -3.06 9.12
C GLY A 109 -13.67 -4.37 9.50
N ASN A 110 -12.35 -4.37 9.74
CA ASN A 110 -11.62 -5.57 10.17
C ASN A 110 -11.91 -5.92 11.63
N ILE A 111 -12.07 -4.90 12.48
CA ILE A 111 -12.45 -5.10 13.89
C ILE A 111 -13.86 -5.69 13.98
N GLU A 112 -14.81 -5.19 13.18
CA GLU A 112 -16.17 -5.72 13.09
C GLU A 112 -16.16 -7.16 12.55
N LEU A 113 -15.42 -7.41 11.47
CA LEU A 113 -15.25 -8.75 10.90
C LEU A 113 -14.67 -9.75 11.92
N ALA A 114 -13.67 -9.33 12.68
CA ALA A 114 -13.05 -10.15 13.71
C ALA A 114 -14.05 -10.49 14.82
N LYS A 115 -14.87 -9.51 15.26
CA LYS A 115 -15.94 -9.73 16.24
C LYS A 115 -17.02 -10.69 15.72
N GLU A 116 -17.50 -10.50 14.50
CA GLU A 116 -18.52 -11.36 13.89
C GLU A 116 -18.05 -12.81 13.77
N LYS A 117 -16.78 -13.02 13.40
CA LYS A 117 -16.21 -14.36 13.22
C LYS A 117 -15.59 -14.95 14.49
N ASN A 118 -15.72 -14.27 15.64
CA ASN A 118 -15.15 -14.66 16.93
C ASN A 118 -13.62 -14.87 16.90
N ILE A 119 -12.91 -14.01 16.17
CA ILE A 119 -11.45 -14.05 16.00
C ILE A 119 -10.85 -12.89 16.80
N LYS A 120 -9.71 -13.14 17.45
CA LYS A 120 -8.95 -12.08 18.12
C LYS A 120 -8.02 -11.39 17.10
N LEU A 121 -8.24 -10.10 16.88
CA LEU A 121 -7.38 -9.27 16.05
C LEU A 121 -6.40 -8.49 16.95
N ILE A 122 -5.11 -8.79 16.82
CA ILE A 122 -4.01 -8.09 17.51
C ILE A 122 -3.32 -7.19 16.48
N SER A 123 -3.58 -5.89 16.58
CA SER A 123 -2.91 -4.87 15.76
C SER A 123 -2.79 -3.57 16.54
N LYS A 124 -1.80 -2.74 16.21
CA LYS A 124 -1.75 -1.37 16.74
C LYS A 124 -2.89 -0.57 16.12
N LEU A 125 -3.60 0.23 16.93
CA LEU A 125 -4.67 1.08 16.42
C LEU A 125 -4.09 2.19 15.55
N ASN A 126 -4.64 2.34 14.34
CA ASN A 126 -4.33 3.46 13.47
C ASN A 126 -4.75 4.78 14.16
N PRO A 127 -3.84 5.77 14.30
CA PRO A 127 -4.14 7.05 14.94
C PRO A 127 -5.35 7.76 14.34
N VAL A 128 -5.57 7.63 13.02
CA VAL A 128 -6.70 8.23 12.31
C VAL A 128 -8.03 7.70 12.85
N ILE A 129 -8.11 6.39 13.11
CA ILE A 129 -9.31 5.74 13.67
C ILE A 129 -9.46 6.06 15.16
N THR A 130 -8.34 6.22 15.86
CA THR A 130 -8.30 6.53 17.30
C THR A 130 -8.73 7.97 17.59
N GLN A 131 -8.51 8.89 16.63
CA GLN A 131 -8.83 10.31 16.77
C GLN A 131 -10.18 10.73 16.16
N GLY A 132 -10.90 9.82 15.49
CA GLY A 132 -12.28 10.06 15.05
C GLY A 132 -12.44 11.19 14.03
N ILE A 133 -11.43 11.44 13.20
CA ILE A 133 -11.49 12.37 12.05
C ILE A 133 -11.93 11.60 10.81
#